data_AF-A0A1E8E349-F1
#
_entry.id   AF-A0A1E8E349-F1
#
_cell.length_a   1.000
_cell.length_b   1.000
_cell.length_c   1.000
_cell.angle_alpha   90.00
_cell.angle_beta   90.00
_cell.angle_gamma   90.00
#
_symmetry.space_group_name_H-M   'P 1'
#
loop_
_entity.id
_entity.type
_entity.pdbx_description
1 polymer ?
#
loop_
_entity_poly.entity_id
_entity_poly.type
_entity_poly.pdbx_seq_one_letter_code
_entity_poly.pdbx_strand_id
1 'polypeptide(L)' 'MTSAIVVGTLVRKNPNTWEPNAFDSWGRGQGVGEVVEPPFDISDLDMVDVIWPSGRCFEKISGLLVADQEHEQ' A
#
# COMPACT_ATOMS: atom_id res chain seq x y z
N MET A 1 18.68 4.63 0.55
CA MET A 1 18.47 3.18 0.71
C MET A 1 16.97 2.98 0.64
N THR A 2 16.45 2.32 -0.39
CA THR A 2 15.00 2.09 -0.51
C THR A 2 14.69 0.87 0.36
N SER A 3 13.99 1.08 1.48
CA SER A 3 13.50 -0.03 2.29
C SER A 3 12.60 -0.92 1.44
N ALA A 4 12.80 -2.23 1.50
CA ALA A 4 11.98 -3.19 0.76
C ALA A 4 10.55 -3.21 1.35
N ILE A 5 9.54 -3.15 0.48
CA ILE A 5 8.12 -3.27 0.87
C ILE A 5 7.80 -4.77 0.98
N VAL A 6 7.53 -5.23 2.20
CA VAL A 6 7.21 -6.63 2.53
C VAL A 6 6.01 -6.70 3.48
N VAL A 7 5.47 -7.89 3.75
CA VAL A 7 4.41 -8.10 4.74
C VAL A 7 4.80 -7.48 6.10
N GLY A 8 3.87 -6.72 6.70
CA GLY A 8 4.05 -5.93 7.93
C GLY A 8 4.60 -4.52 7.70
N THR A 9 4.96 -4.16 6.46
CA THR A 9 5.44 -2.80 6.16
C THR A 9 4.27 -1.83 6.16
N LEU A 10 4.41 -0.72 6.89
CA LEU A 10 3.48 0.39 6.74
C LEU A 10 3.82 1.21 5.50
N VAL A 11 2.79 1.56 4.75
CA VAL A 11 2.91 2.26 3.48
C VAL A 11 1.88 3.38 3.35
N ARG A 12 2.19 4.34 2.51
CA ARG A 12 1.26 5.36 2.02
C ARG A 12 1.40 5.49 0.51
N LYS A 13 0.37 5.99 -0.17
CA LYS A 13 0.44 6.25 -1.61
C LYS A 13 1.52 7.29 -1.92
N ASN A 14 2.29 7.02 -2.97
CA ASN A 14 3.29 7.94 -3.49
C ASN A 14 2.61 8.94 -4.45
N PRO A 15 2.42 10.22 -4.09
CA PRO A 15 1.71 11.17 -4.95
C PRO A 15 2.40 11.43 -6.31
N ASN A 16 3.67 11.03 -6.47
CA ASN A 16 4.43 11.25 -7.70
C ASN A 16 4.32 10.10 -8.71
N THR A 17 4.04 8.88 -8.24
CA THR A 17 4.07 7.66 -9.07
C THR A 17 2.81 6.81 -8.95
N TRP A 18 1.95 7.12 -7.97
CA TRP A 18 0.70 6.43 -7.79
C TRP A 18 -0.28 6.78 -8.90
N GLU A 19 -0.87 5.73 -9.49
CA GLU A 19 -1.86 5.84 -10.56
C GLU A 19 -3.26 5.54 -9.99
N PRO A 20 -4.24 6.46 -10.14
CA PRO A 20 -5.61 6.21 -9.72
C PRO A 20 -6.23 5.04 -10.48
N ASN A 21 -6.97 4.21 -9.76
CA ASN A 21 -7.79 3.13 -10.26
C ASN A 21 -9.28 3.33 -9.90
N ALA A 22 -10.15 2.47 -10.42
CA ALA A 22 -11.60 2.60 -10.22
C ALA A 22 -12.04 2.46 -8.75
N PHE A 23 -11.27 1.73 -7.92
CA PHE A 23 -11.59 1.47 -6.52
C PHE A 23 -11.27 2.64 -5.59
N ASP A 24 -10.45 3.60 -6.04
CA ASP A 24 -10.13 4.79 -5.24
C ASP A 24 -11.31 5.75 -5.08
N SER A 25 -12.24 5.71 -6.04
CA SER A 25 -13.52 6.43 -5.95
C SER A 25 -14.36 6.01 -4.73
N TRP A 26 -14.05 4.86 -4.12
CA TRP A 26 -14.70 4.36 -2.91
C TRP A 26 -14.02 4.83 -1.62
N GLY A 27 -13.02 5.72 -1.72
CA GLY A 27 -12.25 6.21 -0.57
C GLY A 27 -11.20 5.23 -0.05
N ARG A 28 -10.95 4.12 -0.77
CA ARG A 28 -9.91 3.15 -0.43
C ARG A 28 -8.52 3.74 -0.72
N GLY A 29 -7.53 3.34 0.07
CA GLY A 29 -6.16 3.78 -0.17
C GLY A 29 -5.80 5.16 0.38
N GLN A 30 -6.57 5.72 1.31
CA GLN A 30 -6.21 6.95 2.01
C GLN A 30 -5.55 6.66 3.37
N GLY A 31 -4.56 7.48 3.74
CA GLY A 31 -3.83 7.36 5.01
C GLY A 31 -2.66 6.39 4.93
N VAL A 32 -2.33 5.79 6.08
CA VAL A 32 -1.29 4.76 6.22
C VAL A 32 -1.97 3.39 6.18
N GLY A 33 -1.50 2.52 5.30
CA GLY A 33 -1.94 1.13 5.18
C GLY A 33 -0.83 0.17 5.59
N GLU A 34 -1.20 -1.08 5.83
CA GLU A 34 -0.27 -2.16 6.17
C GLU A 34 -0.27 -3.20 5.05
N VAL A 35 0.92 -3.61 4.62
CA VAL A 35 1.09 -4.71 3.67
C VAL A 35 0.82 -6.03 4.36
N VAL A 36 -0.07 -6.85 3.82
CA VAL A 36 -0.49 -8.12 4.41
C VAL A 36 -0.30 -9.28 3.44
N GLU A 37 -0.36 -10.50 3.97
CA GLU A 37 -0.45 -11.69 3.12
C GLU A 37 -1.77 -11.67 2.32
N PRO A 38 -1.71 -11.90 1.00
CA PRO A 38 -2.90 -11.96 0.17
C PRO A 38 -3.73 -13.20 0.49
N PRO A 39 -5.07 -13.16 0.32
CA PRO A 39 -5.93 -14.30 0.60
C PRO A 39 -5.90 -15.36 -0.52
N PHE A 40 -5.13 -15.10 -1.58
CA PHE A 40 -4.92 -15.96 -2.74
C PHE A 40 -3.57 -15.63 -3.38
N ASP A 41 -3.06 -16.54 -4.21
CA ASP A 41 -1.81 -16.32 -4.93
C ASP A 41 -1.95 -15.14 -5.90
N ILE A 42 -1.06 -14.14 -5.75
CA ILE A 42 -0.94 -13.05 -6.71
C ILE A 42 0.05 -13.52 -7.77
N SER A 43 -0.42 -13.62 -9.02
CA SER A 43 0.45 -13.99 -10.16
C SER A 43 1.39 -12.85 -10.59
N ASP A 44 1.06 -11.62 -10.19
CA ASP A 44 1.83 -10.42 -10.49
C ASP A 44 2.82 -10.10 -9.36
N LEU A 45 4.11 -10.07 -9.70
CA LEU A 45 5.19 -9.95 -8.72
C LEU A 45 5.40 -8.51 -8.22
N ASP A 46 4.78 -7.52 -8.86
CA ASP A 46 4.93 -6.10 -8.52
C ASP A 46 3.74 -5.53 -7.72
N MET A 47 2.78 -6.38 -7.34
CA MET A 47 1.61 -6.02 -6.56
C MET A 47 1.72 -6.57 -5.13
N VAL A 48 1.25 -5.78 -4.18
CA VAL A 48 1.12 -6.18 -2.78
C VAL A 48 -0.31 -5.96 -2.32
N ASP A 49 -0.75 -6.77 -1.36
CA ASP A 49 -2.05 -6.58 -0.73
C ASP A 49 -1.90 -5.63 0.47
N VAL A 50 -2.72 -4.58 0.51
CA VAL A 50 -2.64 -3.53 1.52
C VAL A 50 -4.01 -3.36 2.19
N ILE A 51 -4.01 -3.41 3.52
CA ILE A 51 -5.15 -2.99 4.33
C ILE A 51 -5.00 -1.52 4.66
N TRP A 52 -5.91 -0.71 4.11
CA TRP A 52 -6.07 0.70 4.44
C TRP A 52 -7.17 0.90 5.50
N PRO A 53 -7.22 2.04 6.19
CA PRO A 53 -8.29 2.36 7.15
C PRO A 53 -9.70 2.24 6.56
N SER A 54 -9.85 2.53 5.27
CA SER A 54 -11.13 2.49 4.55
C SER A 54 -11.32 1.23 3.69
N GLY A 55 -10.50 0.20 3.90
CA GLY A 55 -10.66 -1.11 3.27
C GLY A 55 -9.38 -1.65 2.63
N ARG A 56 -9.50 -2.82 2.01
CA ARG A 56 -8.38 -3.58 1.43
C ARG A 56 -8.27 -3.35 -0.08
N CYS A 57 -7.06 -3.23 -0.60
CA CYS A 57 -6.78 -3.12 -2.03
C CYS A 57 -5.42 -3.72 -2.39
N PHE A 58 -5.28 -4.19 -3.62
CA PHE A 58 -3.99 -4.56 -4.19
C PHE A 58 -3.35 -3.32 -4.81
N GLU A 59 -2.10 -3.07 -4.48
CA GLU A 59 -1.37 -1.86 -4.84
C GLU A 59 -0.05 -2.21 -5.52
N LYS A 60 0.33 -1.44 -6.55
CA LYS A 60 1.65 -1.57 -7.17
C LYS A 60 2.71 -1.07 -6.19
N ILE A 61 3.78 -1.84 -6.01
CA ILE A 61 4.92 -1.48 -5.16
C ILE A 61 5.49 -0.11 -5.57
N SER A 62 5.55 0.17 -6.88
CA SER A 62 6.06 1.44 -7.43
C SER A 62 5.21 2.67 -7.07
N GLY A 63 3.93 2.47 -6.74
CA GLY A 63 2.98 3.51 -6.32
C GLY A 63 2.99 3.77 -4.81
N LEU A 64 3.87 3.11 -4.04
CA LEU A 64 3.90 3.18 -2.58
C LEU A 64 5.19 3.83 -2.07
N LEU A 65 5.07 4.47 -0.91
CA LEU A 65 6.19 4.88 -0.07
C LEU A 65 6.08 4.16 1.26
N VAL A 66 7.20 3.73 1.82
CA VAL A 66 7.24 3.30 3.22
C VAL A 66 6.81 4.48 4.09
N ALA A 67 5.83 4.24 4.95
CA ALA A 67 5.45 5.20 5.97
C ALA A 67 6.34 4.92 7.18
N ASP A 68 7.07 5.94 7.63
CA ASP A 68 7.78 5.84 8.89
C ASP A 68 6.77 5.66 10.02
N GLN A 69 7.05 4.70 10.91
CA GLN A 69 6.35 4.55 12.20
C GLN A 69 6.70 5.69 13.17
N GLU A 70 7.34 6.77 12.71
CA GLU A 70 7.86 7.83 13.58
C GLU A 70 6.73 8.66 14.20
N HIS A 71 6.32 8.14 15.37
CA HIS A 71 6.17 8.82 16.65
C HIS A 71 5.41 10.15 16.62
N GLU A 72 4.20 10.09 17.16
CA GLU A 72 3.69 11.12 18.05
C GLU A 72 4.83 11.71 18.90
N GLN A 73 5.14 12.99 18.71
CA GLN A 73 5.67 13.86 19.75
C GLN A 73 4.72 15.02 19.96
#